data_AF-A0A1Y1XLT4-F1
#
_entry.id   AF-A0A1Y1XLT4-F1
#
_cell.length_a   1.000
_cell.length_b   1.000
_cell.length_c   1.000
_cell.angle_alpha   90.00
_cell.angle_beta   90.00
_cell.angle_gamma   90.00
#
_symmetry.space_group_name_H-M   'P 1'
#
loop_
_entity.id
_entity.type
_entity.pdbx_description
1 polymer ?
#
loop_
_entity_poly.entity_id
_entity_poly.type
_entity_poly.pdbx_seq_one_letter_code
_entity_poly.pdbx_strand_id
1 'polypeptide(L)'
;MSSSKLALSAFALMLLTPYAFGHMEMVQPPPRRSKYNPTYTGNPDYDMISPLNAEKWPYPCRGYEKGGVVQTVKAGSSISVKLGGVAKHDGGHCQFAISYDDNTFVVLKDVYDDCLISSLDYSIQIPAGAPSGKATFAWAWINKIGNREYYMNCADIDIEGTADGSVSGPKLLVANLPGYPTIPEFGNGGYSGKDLFESRPNVKVTHAGSSEENPVPELKPTETIKPTETSKPVPTTDGGSSNCGDVPQWNSGTSYNGKDKVVYNNILWEAKWWTRNDQPGNNSQDVWASQGACDGKPVEPTKPVTSVEPTPTVEVGSGACSGIAEWRPNVAYNGEQKVVYNNRVWQAKWWSQNDKPGNNGPNVWVDLGAC
;
A
#
# COMPACT_ATOMS: atom_id res chain seq x y z
N MET A 1 -68.76 -18.54 26.88
CA MET A 1 -67.87 -17.57 26.23
C MET A 1 -66.44 -18.10 26.31
N SER A 2 -66.01 -18.82 25.26
CA SER A 2 -64.67 -19.42 25.19
C SER A 2 -63.71 -18.38 24.60
N SER A 3 -62.69 -17.99 25.36
CA SER A 3 -61.70 -17.00 24.90
C SER A 3 -60.52 -17.72 24.26
N SER A 4 -60.45 -17.63 22.93
CA SER A 4 -59.34 -18.09 22.10
C SER A 4 -58.06 -17.31 22.41
N LYS A 5 -57.00 -18.01 22.83
CA LYS A 5 -55.65 -17.43 22.88
C LYS A 5 -54.98 -17.67 21.52
N LEU A 6 -54.78 -16.60 20.76
CA LEU A 6 -53.94 -16.60 19.57
C LEU A 6 -52.50 -16.95 19.97
N ALA A 7 -51.97 -18.03 19.40
CA ALA A 7 -50.53 -18.30 19.40
C ALA A 7 -49.89 -17.45 18.29
N LEU A 8 -49.17 -16.40 18.67
CA LEU A 8 -48.31 -15.65 17.75
C LEU A 8 -47.07 -16.51 17.48
N SER A 9 -47.02 -17.15 16.32
CA SER A 9 -45.83 -17.89 15.86
C SER A 9 -44.81 -16.89 15.35
N ALA A 10 -43.73 -16.68 16.10
CA ALA A 10 -42.62 -15.84 15.69
C ALA A 10 -41.80 -16.59 14.61
N PHE A 11 -41.98 -16.21 13.35
CA PHE A 11 -41.07 -16.61 12.28
C PHE A 11 -39.74 -15.87 12.47
N ALA A 12 -38.75 -16.55 13.04
CA ALA A 12 -37.37 -16.08 13.04
C ALA A 12 -36.84 -16.16 11.59
N LEU A 13 -36.84 -15.01 10.91
CA LEU A 13 -36.21 -14.86 9.60
C LEU A 13 -34.68 -14.89 9.82
N MET A 14 -34.06 -16.07 9.69
CA MET A 14 -32.61 -16.20 9.58
C MET A 14 -32.16 -15.47 8.31
N LEU A 15 -31.70 -14.24 8.47
CA LEU A 15 -30.89 -13.54 7.47
C LEU A 15 -29.58 -14.32 7.33
N LEU A 16 -29.54 -15.25 6.39
CA LEU A 16 -28.30 -15.74 5.82
C LEU A 16 -27.67 -14.56 5.08
N THR A 17 -26.83 -13.78 5.76
CA THR A 17 -25.94 -12.85 5.08
C THR A 17 -25.06 -13.68 4.15
N PRO A 18 -25.12 -13.45 2.82
CA PRO A 18 -24.15 -14.05 1.93
C PRO A 18 -22.81 -13.41 2.28
N TYR A 19 -21.97 -14.15 3.01
CA TYR A 19 -20.54 -13.85 3.03
C TYR A 19 -20.08 -14.03 1.59
N ALA A 20 -19.96 -12.92 0.86
CA ALA A 20 -19.25 -12.90 -0.39
C ALA A 20 -17.77 -13.12 -0.04
N PHE A 21 -17.36 -14.38 0.11
CA PHE A 21 -15.96 -14.80 0.11
C PHE A 21 -15.44 -14.65 -1.30
N GLY A 22 -15.24 -13.39 -1.63
CA GLY A 22 -14.84 -12.94 -2.93
C GLY A 22 -13.47 -12.33 -2.83
N HIS A 23 -12.53 -12.82 -3.62
CA HIS A 23 -11.17 -12.31 -3.64
C HIS A 23 -10.67 -12.28 -5.08
N MET A 24 -9.40 -11.98 -5.28
CA MET A 24 -8.80 -11.81 -6.60
C MET A 24 -7.81 -12.93 -6.93
N GLU A 25 -7.74 -13.29 -8.21
CA GLU A 25 -6.82 -14.26 -8.79
C GLU A 25 -6.12 -13.66 -10.02
N MET A 26 -4.97 -14.20 -10.39
CA MET A 26 -4.38 -14.02 -11.71
C MET A 26 -5.08 -14.98 -12.68
N VAL A 27 -5.63 -14.44 -13.76
CA VAL A 27 -6.32 -15.20 -14.83
C VAL A 27 -5.37 -15.45 -16.00
N GLN A 28 -4.55 -14.46 -16.35
CA GLN A 28 -3.52 -14.53 -17.38
C GLN A 28 -2.21 -13.95 -16.81
N PRO A 29 -1.04 -14.57 -17.03
CA PRO A 29 -0.88 -15.95 -17.50
C PRO A 29 -1.60 -16.95 -16.56
N PRO A 30 -2.23 -18.03 -17.08
CA PRO A 30 -3.00 -18.94 -16.24
C PRO A 30 -2.12 -19.61 -15.18
N PRO A 31 -2.43 -19.44 -13.89
CA PRO A 31 -1.59 -19.99 -12.82
C PRO A 31 -1.60 -21.52 -12.77
N ARG A 32 -0.63 -22.10 -12.07
CA ARG A 32 -0.58 -23.53 -11.74
C ARG A 32 -1.91 -24.02 -11.18
N ARG A 33 -2.42 -25.12 -11.74
CA ARG A 33 -3.70 -25.76 -11.36
C ARG A 33 -4.96 -24.88 -11.49
N SER A 34 -4.86 -23.66 -12.03
CA SER A 34 -6.04 -22.84 -12.29
C SER A 34 -6.97 -23.52 -13.29
N LYS A 35 -8.28 -23.30 -13.16
CA LYS A 35 -9.30 -23.69 -14.15
C LYS A 35 -9.04 -23.09 -15.54
N TYR A 36 -8.24 -22.03 -15.63
CA TYR A 36 -7.86 -21.39 -16.88
C TYR A 36 -6.57 -21.98 -17.49
N ASN A 37 -5.85 -22.86 -16.77
CA ASN A 37 -4.56 -23.37 -17.22
C ASN A 37 -4.73 -24.57 -18.15
N PRO A 38 -4.48 -24.42 -19.47
CA PRO A 38 -4.72 -25.49 -20.44
C PRO A 38 -3.69 -26.63 -20.35
N THR A 39 -2.58 -26.41 -19.64
CA THR A 39 -1.52 -27.41 -19.50
C THR A 39 -1.75 -28.38 -18.34
N TYR A 40 -2.68 -28.04 -17.44
CA TYR A 40 -2.96 -28.84 -16.26
C TYR A 40 -4.12 -29.80 -16.53
N THR A 41 -3.87 -31.10 -16.40
CA THR A 41 -4.83 -32.17 -16.71
C THR A 41 -5.49 -32.80 -15.47
N GLY A 42 -5.12 -32.36 -14.27
CA GLY A 42 -5.72 -32.81 -13.02
C GLY A 42 -7.03 -32.08 -12.68
N ASN A 43 -7.54 -32.30 -11.47
CA ASN A 43 -8.68 -31.53 -10.97
C ASN A 43 -8.24 -30.09 -10.63
N PRO A 44 -8.79 -29.05 -11.29
CA PRO A 44 -8.38 -27.67 -11.05
C PRO A 44 -8.64 -27.20 -9.61
N ASP A 45 -7.80 -26.28 -9.13
CA ASP A 45 -8.15 -25.44 -7.99
C ASP A 45 -9.17 -24.39 -8.47
N TYR A 46 -10.41 -24.53 -8.03
CA TYR A 46 -11.48 -23.58 -8.34
C TYR A 46 -11.50 -22.38 -7.39
N ASP A 47 -10.66 -22.39 -6.36
CA ASP A 47 -10.59 -21.41 -5.27
C ASP A 47 -9.25 -20.64 -5.28
N MET A 48 -8.76 -20.34 -6.49
CA MET A 48 -7.52 -19.60 -6.72
C MET A 48 -7.55 -18.16 -6.21
N ILE A 49 -8.74 -17.64 -5.94
CA ILE A 49 -8.99 -16.32 -5.38
C ILE A 49 -8.62 -16.24 -3.90
N SER A 50 -8.65 -17.35 -3.14
CA SER A 50 -8.40 -17.31 -1.70
C SER A 50 -6.94 -16.97 -1.36
N PRO A 51 -6.69 -16.28 -0.22
CA PRO A 51 -5.34 -15.93 0.20
C PRO A 51 -4.51 -17.16 0.57
N LEU A 52 -3.19 -16.99 0.61
CA LEU A 52 -2.28 -18.02 1.10
C LEU A 52 -2.51 -18.30 2.58
N ASN A 53 -2.29 -19.53 2.99
CA ASN A 53 -2.24 -19.95 4.40
C ASN A 53 -1.37 -21.19 4.54
N ALA A 54 -0.76 -21.38 5.71
CA ALA A 54 0.21 -22.45 5.92
C ALA A 54 -0.35 -23.87 5.75
N GLU A 55 -1.66 -24.06 5.93
CA GLU A 55 -2.29 -25.39 5.95
C GLU A 55 -2.68 -25.88 4.55
N LYS A 56 -3.35 -25.03 3.76
CA LYS A 56 -3.96 -25.41 2.48
C LYS A 56 -3.21 -24.87 1.27
N TRP A 57 -2.70 -23.64 1.36
CA TRP A 57 -2.04 -22.96 0.24
C TRP A 57 -0.80 -22.22 0.74
N PRO A 58 0.26 -22.97 1.09
CA PRO A 58 1.45 -22.37 1.67
C PRO A 58 2.18 -21.49 0.66
N TYR A 59 3.00 -20.57 1.18
CA TYR A 59 3.97 -19.85 0.37
C TYR A 59 5.15 -20.76 0.01
N PRO A 60 5.73 -20.65 -1.20
CA PRO A 60 5.29 -19.84 -2.35
C PRO A 60 4.29 -20.60 -3.24
N CYS A 61 3.63 -19.87 -4.15
CA CYS A 61 2.85 -20.46 -5.24
C CYS A 61 1.75 -21.45 -4.80
N ARG A 62 1.15 -21.22 -3.62
CA ARG A 62 0.13 -22.10 -3.00
C ARG A 62 0.64 -23.53 -2.71
N GLY A 63 1.96 -23.73 -2.67
CA GLY A 63 2.59 -25.04 -2.51
C GLY A 63 2.47 -25.95 -3.74
N TYR A 64 2.07 -25.41 -4.90
CA TYR A 64 1.95 -26.20 -6.11
C TYR A 64 3.28 -26.34 -6.83
N GLU A 65 3.64 -27.58 -7.16
CA GLU A 65 4.77 -27.92 -8.02
C GLU A 65 4.69 -27.22 -9.38
N LYS A 66 5.87 -26.97 -9.99
CA LYS A 66 6.00 -26.44 -11.35
C LYS A 66 5.15 -27.25 -12.34
N GLY A 67 4.34 -26.54 -13.12
CA GLY A 67 3.44 -27.09 -14.13
C GLY A 67 3.97 -26.97 -15.55
N GLY A 68 3.05 -27.11 -16.51
CA GLY A 68 3.34 -26.89 -17.91
C GLY A 68 3.52 -25.41 -18.25
N VAL A 69 4.31 -25.14 -19.29
CA VAL A 69 4.53 -23.79 -19.82
C VAL A 69 3.24 -23.28 -20.44
N VAL A 70 2.66 -22.23 -19.88
CA VAL A 70 1.41 -21.64 -20.38
C VAL A 70 1.63 -20.59 -21.45
N GLN A 71 2.84 -20.04 -21.53
CA GLN A 71 3.21 -19.02 -22.50
C GLN A 71 4.73 -18.98 -22.69
N THR A 72 5.17 -18.77 -23.93
CA THR A 72 6.56 -18.41 -24.25
C THR A 72 6.66 -16.89 -24.43
N VAL A 73 7.68 -16.26 -23.85
CA VAL A 73 7.90 -14.81 -23.89
C VAL A 73 9.35 -14.52 -24.24
N LYS A 74 9.59 -13.61 -25.19
CA LYS A 74 10.93 -13.16 -25.53
C LYS A 74 11.45 -12.15 -24.51
N ALA A 75 12.67 -12.33 -24.02
CA ALA A 75 13.33 -11.34 -23.17
C ALA A 75 13.34 -9.95 -23.83
N GLY A 76 13.08 -8.91 -23.05
CA GLY A 76 12.91 -7.53 -23.54
C GLY A 76 11.51 -7.21 -24.09
N SER A 77 10.63 -8.22 -24.20
CA SER A 77 9.21 -8.02 -24.49
C SER A 77 8.39 -7.95 -23.20
N SER A 78 7.09 -7.66 -23.32
CA SER A 78 6.17 -7.73 -22.18
C SER A 78 5.37 -9.01 -22.15
N ILE A 79 5.02 -9.44 -20.94
CA ILE A 79 3.95 -10.40 -20.69
C ILE A 79 2.67 -9.64 -20.32
N SER A 80 1.56 -10.02 -20.95
CA SER A 80 0.24 -9.51 -20.61
C SER A 80 -0.29 -10.25 -19.38
N VAL A 81 -0.78 -9.50 -18.41
CA VAL A 81 -1.34 -10.02 -17.17
C VAL A 81 -2.78 -9.54 -17.04
N LYS A 82 -3.69 -10.47 -16.74
CA LYS A 82 -5.08 -10.18 -16.43
C LYS A 82 -5.40 -10.72 -15.04
N LEU A 83 -5.90 -9.86 -14.19
CA LEU A 83 -6.41 -10.18 -12.87
C LEU A 83 -7.94 -10.30 -12.94
N GLY A 84 -8.52 -11.18 -12.14
CA GLY A 84 -9.94 -11.44 -12.09
C GLY A 84 -10.39 -11.82 -10.69
N GLY A 85 -11.70 -11.90 -10.45
CA GLY A 85 -12.24 -12.13 -9.12
C GLY A 85 -13.41 -11.21 -8.82
N VAL A 86 -13.82 -11.16 -7.56
CA VAL A 86 -15.09 -10.51 -7.18
C VAL A 86 -14.98 -9.47 -6.06
N ALA A 87 -13.95 -9.52 -5.19
CA ALA A 87 -13.71 -8.43 -4.23
C ALA A 87 -12.27 -7.95 -4.23
N LYS A 88 -12.12 -6.64 -4.39
CA LYS A 88 -10.85 -5.95 -4.61
C LYS A 88 -10.28 -5.32 -3.34
N HIS A 89 -10.99 -5.38 -2.22
CA HIS A 89 -10.59 -4.81 -0.92
C HIS A 89 -10.02 -3.39 -1.00
N ASP A 90 -10.70 -2.48 -1.71
CA ASP A 90 -10.26 -1.10 -1.98
C ASP A 90 -8.84 -0.96 -2.54
N GLY A 91 -8.32 -2.05 -3.09
CA GLY A 91 -7.03 -2.19 -3.70
C GLY A 91 -5.97 -2.74 -2.76
N GLY A 92 -4.82 -2.09 -2.72
CA GLY A 92 -3.65 -2.54 -2.01
C GLY A 92 -2.39 -2.49 -2.87
N HIS A 93 -1.38 -3.24 -2.47
CA HIS A 93 -0.12 -3.32 -3.19
C HIS A 93 -0.02 -4.61 -3.98
N CYS A 94 0.35 -4.54 -5.26
CA CYS A 94 0.70 -5.71 -6.05
C CYS A 94 2.17 -5.74 -6.40
N GLN A 95 2.69 -6.96 -6.52
CA GLN A 95 4.02 -7.25 -7.03
C GLN A 95 3.90 -8.23 -8.18
N PHE A 96 4.57 -7.93 -9.28
CA PHE A 96 4.78 -8.85 -10.39
C PHE A 96 6.24 -9.24 -10.39
N ALA A 97 6.54 -10.53 -10.29
CA ALA A 97 7.89 -11.01 -10.08
C ALA A 97 8.20 -12.22 -10.95
N ILE A 98 9.50 -12.49 -11.10
CA ILE A 98 10.01 -13.65 -11.81
C ILE A 98 10.98 -14.45 -10.93
N SER A 99 10.93 -15.77 -11.06
CA SER A 99 11.87 -16.71 -10.44
C SER A 99 12.24 -17.83 -11.41
N TYR A 100 13.41 -18.44 -11.22
CA TYR A 100 13.81 -19.67 -11.92
C TYR A 100 13.85 -20.88 -10.97
N ASP A 101 13.81 -20.66 -9.65
CA ASP A 101 14.00 -21.68 -8.63
C ASP A 101 12.81 -21.83 -7.67
N ASP A 102 11.73 -21.04 -7.84
CA ASP A 102 10.58 -20.93 -6.92
C ASP A 102 10.93 -20.50 -5.51
N ASN A 103 12.14 -20.00 -5.27
CA ASN A 103 12.60 -19.59 -3.95
C ASN A 103 12.92 -18.09 -3.93
N THR A 104 13.72 -17.63 -4.90
CA THR A 104 14.08 -16.24 -5.04
C THR A 104 13.30 -15.62 -6.18
N PHE A 105 12.51 -14.61 -5.84
CA PHE A 105 11.68 -13.86 -6.77
C PHE A 105 12.23 -12.44 -6.90
N VAL A 106 12.58 -12.06 -8.13
CA VAL A 106 12.93 -10.67 -8.49
C VAL A 106 11.66 -9.96 -8.94
N VAL A 107 11.35 -8.84 -8.28
CA VAL A 107 10.22 -7.99 -8.63
C VAL A 107 10.53 -7.22 -9.91
N LEU A 108 9.63 -7.37 -10.88
CA LEU A 108 9.64 -6.66 -12.16
C LEU A 108 8.81 -5.38 -12.12
N LYS A 109 7.75 -5.35 -11.31
CA LYS A 109 6.88 -4.18 -11.12
C LYS A 109 6.15 -4.23 -9.79
N ASP A 110 6.17 -3.12 -9.07
CA ASP A 110 5.27 -2.83 -7.97
C ASP A 110 4.11 -1.93 -8.45
N VAL A 111 2.93 -2.10 -7.85
CA VAL A 111 1.77 -1.22 -8.00
C VAL A 111 1.28 -0.88 -6.60
N TYR A 112 1.23 0.40 -6.26
CA TYR A 112 0.97 0.85 -4.90
C TYR A 112 -0.46 1.35 -4.68
N ASP A 113 -1.01 1.03 -3.52
CA ASP A 113 -2.29 1.46 -2.93
C ASP A 113 -3.56 1.11 -3.71
N ASP A 114 -3.57 1.25 -5.04
CA ASP A 114 -4.76 1.14 -5.89
C ASP A 114 -4.76 -0.09 -6.82
N CYS A 115 -3.88 -1.06 -6.57
CA CYS A 115 -3.86 -2.28 -7.37
C CYS A 115 -5.25 -2.93 -7.38
N LEU A 116 -5.70 -3.44 -8.53
CA LEU A 116 -7.05 -4.00 -8.78
C LEU A 116 -8.18 -2.97 -8.91
N ILE A 117 -7.93 -1.72 -8.51
CA ILE A 117 -8.85 -0.58 -8.68
C ILE A 117 -8.49 0.20 -9.94
N SER A 118 -7.22 0.57 -10.09
CA SER A 118 -6.73 1.36 -11.23
C SER A 118 -6.73 0.57 -12.53
N SER A 119 -6.40 -0.72 -12.46
CA SER A 119 -6.50 -1.65 -13.59
C SER A 119 -6.60 -3.11 -13.13
N LEU A 120 -7.21 -3.94 -13.97
CA LEU A 120 -7.11 -5.40 -13.90
C LEU A 120 -6.24 -5.98 -15.02
N ASP A 121 -5.82 -5.16 -15.97
CA ASP A 121 -5.00 -5.54 -17.12
C ASP A 121 -3.66 -4.82 -17.02
N TYR A 122 -2.57 -5.58 -17.04
CA TYR A 122 -1.20 -5.07 -16.92
C TYR A 122 -0.32 -5.60 -18.04
N SER A 123 0.64 -4.78 -18.44
CA SER A 123 1.76 -5.19 -19.30
C SER A 123 3.04 -5.10 -18.48
N ILE A 124 3.68 -6.25 -18.26
CA ILE A 124 4.87 -6.37 -17.42
C ILE A 124 6.07 -6.68 -18.30
N GLN A 125 7.07 -5.79 -18.29
CA GLN A 125 8.28 -5.97 -19.10
C GLN A 125 9.15 -7.09 -18.52
N ILE A 126 9.50 -8.06 -19.36
CA ILE A 126 10.54 -9.05 -19.05
C ILE A 126 11.89 -8.41 -19.38
N PRO A 127 12.86 -8.35 -18.46
CA PRO A 127 14.16 -7.73 -18.72
C PRO A 127 14.87 -8.35 -19.94
N ALA A 128 15.50 -7.53 -20.76
CA ALA A 128 16.23 -7.99 -21.96
C ALA A 128 17.39 -8.96 -21.63
N GLY A 129 17.96 -8.84 -20.43
CA GLY A 129 19.00 -9.73 -19.92
C GLY A 129 18.49 -11.05 -19.34
N ALA A 130 17.18 -11.34 -19.38
CA ALA A 130 16.63 -12.53 -18.76
C ALA A 130 17.24 -13.82 -19.33
N PRO A 131 17.54 -14.82 -18.48
CA PRO A 131 18.04 -16.12 -18.93
C PRO A 131 17.03 -16.87 -19.79
N SER A 132 17.53 -17.64 -20.77
CA SER A 132 16.68 -18.59 -21.49
C SER A 132 16.19 -19.72 -20.59
N GLY A 133 14.96 -20.17 -20.85
CA GLY A 133 14.38 -21.37 -20.27
C GLY A 133 13.15 -21.12 -19.39
N LYS A 134 12.70 -22.20 -18.73
CA LYS A 134 11.50 -22.20 -17.90
C LYS A 134 11.68 -21.29 -16.69
N ALA A 135 10.74 -20.38 -16.52
CA ALA A 135 10.68 -19.45 -15.40
C ALA A 135 9.28 -19.45 -14.81
N THR A 136 9.17 -18.97 -13.58
CA THR A 136 7.92 -18.80 -12.86
C THR A 136 7.62 -17.32 -12.76
N PHE A 137 6.48 -16.92 -13.34
CA PHE A 137 5.93 -15.59 -13.21
C PHE A 137 4.92 -15.56 -12.07
N ALA A 138 5.11 -14.66 -11.12
CA ALA A 138 4.28 -14.54 -9.93
C ALA A 138 3.56 -13.19 -9.90
N TRP A 139 2.27 -13.24 -9.57
CA TRP A 139 1.52 -12.10 -9.06
C TRP A 139 1.33 -12.31 -7.56
N ALA A 140 1.62 -11.28 -6.77
CA ALA A 140 1.30 -11.22 -5.35
C ALA A 140 0.53 -9.95 -5.01
N TRP A 141 -0.34 -10.03 -4.01
CA TRP A 141 -1.16 -8.90 -3.55
C TRP A 141 -1.27 -8.85 -2.03
N ILE A 142 -1.10 -7.65 -1.49
CA ILE A 142 -1.35 -7.30 -0.08
C ILE A 142 -2.56 -6.37 -0.08
N ASN A 143 -3.69 -6.86 0.43
CA ASN A 143 -4.97 -6.16 0.39
C ASN A 143 -5.01 -4.95 1.34
N LYS A 144 -5.65 -3.88 0.87
CA LYS A 144 -5.73 -2.61 1.60
C LYS A 144 -6.61 -2.72 2.85
N ILE A 145 -7.83 -3.22 2.70
CA ILE A 145 -8.81 -3.38 3.80
C ILE A 145 -9.21 -4.86 4.01
N GLY A 146 -9.74 -5.18 5.19
CA GLY A 146 -10.22 -6.52 5.53
C GLY A 146 -9.23 -7.32 6.40
N ASN A 147 -9.25 -8.64 6.28
CA ASN A 147 -8.28 -9.47 6.99
C ASN A 147 -6.87 -9.18 6.49
N ARG A 148 -5.85 -9.36 7.34
CA ARG A 148 -4.45 -9.17 6.94
C ARG A 148 -4.04 -10.41 6.14
N GLU A 149 -4.13 -10.31 4.83
CA GLU A 149 -3.99 -11.43 3.91
C GLU A 149 -2.85 -11.19 2.92
N TYR A 150 -2.38 -12.28 2.33
CA TYR A 150 -1.36 -12.28 1.29
C TYR A 150 -1.77 -13.25 0.19
N TYR A 151 -1.90 -12.75 -1.03
CA TYR A 151 -2.28 -13.54 -2.18
C TYR A 151 -1.06 -13.79 -3.03
N MET A 152 -0.98 -14.98 -3.63
CA MET A 152 0.03 -15.28 -4.62
C MET A 152 -0.51 -16.31 -5.61
N ASN A 153 -0.37 -16.02 -6.89
CA ASN A 153 -0.58 -16.99 -7.96
C ASN A 153 0.66 -17.01 -8.85
N CYS A 154 1.07 -18.22 -9.26
CA CYS A 154 2.25 -18.43 -10.08
C CYS A 154 1.89 -19.15 -11.37
N ALA A 155 2.42 -18.69 -12.49
CA ALA A 155 2.32 -19.35 -13.78
C ALA A 155 3.72 -19.71 -14.30
N ASP A 156 3.84 -20.86 -14.92
CA ASP A 156 5.11 -21.28 -15.52
C ASP A 156 5.15 -20.86 -16.98
N ILE A 157 6.18 -20.09 -17.33
CA ILE A 157 6.42 -19.55 -18.66
C ILE A 157 7.76 -20.06 -19.19
N ASP A 158 7.99 -19.92 -20.49
CA ASP A 158 9.30 -20.15 -21.08
C ASP A 158 9.85 -18.84 -21.61
N ILE A 159 11.10 -18.52 -21.27
CA ILE A 159 11.74 -17.29 -21.72
C ILE A 159 12.71 -17.60 -22.85
N GLU A 160 12.50 -16.95 -23.99
CA GLU A 160 13.47 -16.87 -25.07
C GLU A 160 14.42 -15.71 -24.77
N GLY A 161 15.51 -16.01 -24.07
CA GLY A 161 16.42 -15.02 -23.52
C GLY A 161 17.87 -15.23 -23.94
N THR A 162 18.77 -14.96 -23.00
CA THR A 162 20.22 -15.12 -23.18
C THR A 162 20.71 -16.36 -22.42
N ALA A 163 21.68 -17.10 -22.99
CA ALA A 163 22.16 -18.35 -22.39
C ALA A 163 22.78 -18.13 -20.99
N ASP A 164 23.62 -17.10 -20.86
CA ASP A 164 24.26 -16.70 -19.59
C ASP A 164 23.56 -15.48 -18.96
N GLY A 165 22.25 -15.37 -19.18
CA GLY A 165 21.44 -14.25 -18.73
C GLY A 165 21.30 -14.18 -17.21
N SER A 166 20.85 -13.03 -16.74
CA SER A 166 20.43 -12.83 -15.35
C SER A 166 19.42 -11.71 -15.23
N VAL A 167 18.60 -11.80 -14.18
CA VAL A 167 17.69 -10.73 -13.78
C VAL A 167 18.04 -10.33 -12.35
N SER A 168 18.29 -9.04 -12.14
CA SER A 168 18.51 -8.45 -10.82
C SER A 168 17.44 -7.39 -10.52
N GLY A 169 17.04 -7.28 -9.27
CA GLY A 169 16.05 -6.31 -8.82
C GLY A 169 15.58 -6.59 -7.39
N PRO A 170 14.59 -5.84 -6.88
CA PRO A 170 14.13 -6.01 -5.51
C PRO A 170 13.62 -7.43 -5.25
N LYS A 171 13.95 -8.01 -4.10
CA LYS A 171 13.36 -9.27 -3.63
C LYS A 171 11.87 -9.07 -3.42
N LEU A 172 11.04 -10.06 -3.78
CA LEU A 172 9.61 -10.03 -3.48
C LEU A 172 9.37 -9.87 -1.97
N LEU A 173 8.53 -8.89 -1.59
CA LEU A 173 8.09 -8.72 -0.21
C LEU A 173 7.00 -9.74 0.11
N VAL A 174 7.22 -10.54 1.14
CA VAL A 174 6.17 -11.38 1.72
C VAL A 174 5.73 -10.74 3.03
N ALA A 175 4.42 -10.59 3.20
CA ALA A 175 3.81 -9.98 4.39
C ALA A 175 2.57 -10.77 4.79
N ASN A 176 2.02 -10.48 5.98
CA ASN A 176 0.73 -11.02 6.45
C ASN A 176 0.62 -12.55 6.48
N LEU A 177 1.77 -13.23 6.56
CA LEU A 177 1.88 -14.68 6.76
C LEU A 177 2.66 -14.97 8.04
N PRO A 178 2.49 -16.15 8.67
CA PRO A 178 3.27 -16.54 9.83
C PRO A 178 4.78 -16.44 9.55
N GLY A 179 5.51 -15.72 10.42
CA GLY A 179 6.95 -15.50 10.28
C GLY A 179 7.34 -14.29 9.42
N TYR A 180 6.38 -13.57 8.84
CA TYR A 180 6.61 -12.38 8.02
C TYR A 180 6.08 -11.10 8.68
N PRO A 181 6.56 -9.91 8.25
CA PRO A 181 6.00 -8.64 8.71
C PRO A 181 4.49 -8.58 8.47
N THR A 182 3.78 -7.96 9.41
CA THR A 182 2.34 -7.70 9.26
C THR A 182 2.14 -6.25 8.83
N ILE A 183 1.48 -6.05 7.70
CA ILE A 183 1.07 -4.73 7.20
C ILE A 183 -0.39 -4.51 7.62
N PRO A 184 -0.70 -3.51 8.46
CA PRO A 184 -2.06 -3.23 8.92
C PRO A 184 -2.96 -2.77 7.76
N GLU A 185 -4.24 -2.53 8.05
CA GLU A 185 -5.12 -1.85 7.09
C GLU A 185 -4.54 -0.49 6.70
N PHE A 186 -4.65 -0.12 5.42
CA PHE A 186 -4.08 1.16 5.00
C PHE A 186 -5.09 2.24 5.42
N GLY A 187 -4.83 2.86 6.57
CA GLY A 187 -5.63 3.98 7.06
C GLY A 187 -5.63 5.14 6.05
N ASN A 188 -6.61 6.03 6.17
CA ASN A 188 -6.64 7.22 5.31
C ASN A 188 -5.44 8.13 5.65
N GLY A 189 -4.42 8.14 4.77
CA GLY A 189 -3.12 8.78 5.06
C GLY A 189 -2.23 8.03 6.05
N GLY A 190 -2.59 6.79 6.40
CA GLY A 190 -1.86 5.95 7.35
C GLY A 190 -0.79 5.06 6.69
N TYR A 191 -0.04 4.35 7.53
CA TYR A 191 0.98 3.39 7.12
C TYR A 191 0.43 2.30 6.19
N SER A 192 1.01 2.15 5.00
CA SER A 192 0.65 1.09 4.04
C SER A 192 1.78 0.07 3.82
N GLY A 193 2.86 0.12 4.59
CA GLY A 193 4.00 -0.80 4.43
C GLY A 193 4.96 -0.46 3.29
N LYS A 194 4.84 0.71 2.65
CA LYS A 194 5.73 1.13 1.54
C LYS A 194 7.21 1.19 1.92
N ASP A 195 7.52 1.56 3.15
CA ASP A 195 8.86 1.46 3.74
C ASP A 195 9.45 0.05 3.62
N LEU A 196 8.64 -1.00 3.84
CA LEU A 196 9.07 -2.39 3.68
C LEU A 196 9.33 -2.75 2.22
N PHE A 197 8.66 -2.10 1.26
CA PHE A 197 8.95 -2.26 -0.17
C PHE A 197 10.25 -1.57 -0.56
N GLU A 198 10.49 -0.39 -0.01
CA GLU A 198 11.70 0.42 -0.25
C GLU A 198 12.94 -0.21 0.39
N SER A 199 12.78 -0.93 1.50
CA SER A 199 13.88 -1.56 2.24
C SER A 199 14.26 -2.96 1.73
N ARG A 200 13.65 -3.46 0.65
CA ARG A 200 13.93 -4.82 0.15
C ARG A 200 15.35 -4.90 -0.39
N PRO A 201 16.12 -5.95 -0.06
CA PRO A 201 17.40 -6.15 -0.72
C PRO A 201 17.16 -6.46 -2.20
N ASN A 202 18.15 -6.13 -3.04
CA ASN A 202 18.17 -6.65 -4.41
C ASN A 202 18.65 -8.11 -4.40
N VAL A 203 18.09 -8.91 -5.28
CA VAL A 203 18.48 -10.30 -5.51
C VAL A 203 18.69 -10.54 -6.99
N LYS A 204 19.44 -11.59 -7.32
CA LYS A 204 19.73 -11.99 -8.69
C LYS A 204 19.32 -13.42 -8.95
N VAL A 205 18.66 -13.64 -10.09
CA VAL A 205 18.28 -14.96 -10.58
C VAL A 205 18.95 -15.25 -11.93
N THR A 206 19.39 -16.50 -12.09
CA THR A 206 19.99 -17.06 -13.32
C THR A 206 19.29 -18.36 -13.68
N HIS A 207 19.60 -18.94 -14.84
CA HIS A 207 19.10 -20.28 -15.21
C HIS A 207 19.53 -21.38 -14.22
N ALA A 208 20.70 -21.22 -13.58
CA ALA A 208 21.26 -22.20 -12.64
C ALA A 208 20.70 -22.06 -11.21
N GLY A 209 19.80 -21.10 -10.97
CA GLY A 209 19.30 -20.75 -9.64
C GLY A 209 19.62 -19.31 -9.26
N SER A 210 19.48 -19.00 -7.97
CA SER A 210 19.66 -17.65 -7.43
C SER A 210 20.89 -17.51 -6.53
N SER A 211 21.34 -16.27 -6.41
CA SER A 211 22.28 -15.81 -5.40
C SER A 211 21.76 -14.49 -4.84
N GLU A 212 21.79 -14.30 -3.52
CA GLU A 212 21.58 -12.95 -2.97
C GLU A 212 22.73 -12.05 -3.45
N GLU A 213 22.40 -10.93 -4.11
CA GLU A 213 23.40 -9.89 -4.36
C GLU A 213 23.55 -9.11 -3.05
N ASN A 214 24.80 -8.86 -2.63
CA ASN A 214 25.11 -8.17 -1.38
C ASN A 214 24.23 -6.92 -1.21
N PRO A 215 23.80 -6.60 0.02
CA PRO A 215 22.84 -5.54 0.29
C PRO A 215 23.31 -4.19 -0.26
N VAL A 216 22.33 -3.36 -0.67
CA VAL A 216 22.50 -1.89 -0.76
C VAL A 216 23.24 -1.45 0.50
N PRO A 217 24.28 -0.59 0.41
CA PRO A 217 25.11 -0.23 1.56
C PRO A 217 24.22 0.14 2.75
N GLU A 218 24.41 -0.65 3.80
CA GLU A 218 23.77 -0.52 5.10
C GLU A 218 23.91 0.94 5.56
N LEU A 219 22.81 1.63 5.84
CA LEU A 219 22.87 2.72 6.81
C LEU A 219 23.20 2.04 8.14
N LYS A 220 24.48 2.16 8.51
CA LYS A 220 25.14 1.55 9.67
C LYS A 220 24.18 1.40 10.88
N PRO A 221 23.98 0.19 11.42
CA PRO A 221 23.27 0.00 12.67
C PRO A 221 24.10 0.60 13.81
N THR A 222 23.50 1.50 14.58
CA THR A 222 24.05 1.89 15.88
C THR A 222 23.88 0.71 16.83
N GLU A 223 24.98 0.29 17.46
CA GLU A 223 25.10 -0.91 18.30
C GLU A 223 23.95 -1.07 19.32
N THR A 224 23.39 -2.28 19.35
CA THR A 224 22.48 -2.76 20.37
C THR A 224 23.24 -2.95 21.69
N ILE A 225 23.09 -2.02 22.63
CA ILE A 225 23.58 -2.23 24.00
C ILE A 225 22.58 -3.14 24.75
N LYS A 226 23.10 -4.24 25.28
CA LYS A 226 22.40 -5.21 26.14
C LYS A 226 21.76 -4.52 27.37
N PRO A 227 20.55 -4.91 27.84
CA PRO A 227 19.91 -4.25 28.98
C PRO A 227 20.68 -4.56 30.27
N THR A 228 21.15 -3.51 30.95
CA THR A 228 21.66 -3.59 32.32
C THR A 228 20.75 -2.72 33.19
N GLU A 229 20.18 -3.30 34.25
CA GLU A 229 19.49 -2.56 35.30
C GLU A 229 20.42 -1.49 35.89
N THR A 230 19.93 -0.27 36.14
CA THR A 230 19.88 0.37 37.47
C THR A 230 19.68 1.90 37.38
N SER A 231 18.76 2.37 38.22
CA SER A 231 18.56 3.70 38.80
C SER A 231 18.04 4.88 37.96
N LYS A 232 16.86 5.31 38.40
CA LYS A 232 16.17 6.60 38.20
C LYS A 232 17.01 7.79 38.73
N PRO A 233 17.06 8.94 38.05
CA PRO A 233 17.32 10.21 38.69
C PRO A 233 16.02 10.98 39.00
N VAL A 234 16.08 11.68 40.14
CA VAL A 234 15.08 12.58 40.77
C VAL A 234 15.32 14.01 40.24
N PRO A 235 14.31 14.93 40.27
CA PRO A 235 14.24 16.04 39.33
C PRO A 235 15.05 17.26 39.77
N THR A 236 15.44 18.09 38.80
CA THR A 236 15.87 19.46 39.06
C THR A 236 15.22 20.39 38.06
N THR A 237 14.40 21.28 38.59
CA THR A 237 13.81 22.46 37.95
C THR A 237 14.83 23.59 37.92
N ASP A 238 15.10 24.20 36.75
CA ASP A 238 15.04 25.67 36.61
C ASP A 238 15.00 26.13 35.14
N GLY A 239 14.18 27.15 34.90
CA GLY A 239 14.37 28.28 33.97
C GLY A 239 14.84 28.09 32.53
N GLY A 240 13.87 28.01 31.60
CA GLY A 240 13.78 28.89 30.43
C GLY A 240 14.96 28.95 29.43
N SER A 241 14.93 28.07 28.42
CA SER A 241 15.18 28.44 27.03
C SER A 241 14.67 27.31 26.13
N SER A 242 13.57 27.59 25.45
CA SER A 242 13.01 26.91 24.28
C SER A 242 14.07 26.60 23.21
N ASN A 243 14.74 25.46 23.36
CA ASN A 243 15.48 24.80 22.30
C ASN A 243 15.14 23.32 22.40
N CYS A 244 14.46 22.77 21.41
CA CYS A 244 14.11 21.35 21.36
C CYS A 244 15.31 20.45 21.00
N GLY A 245 16.55 20.90 21.25
CA GLY A 245 17.78 20.24 20.81
C GLY A 245 17.93 18.82 21.36
N ASP A 246 17.36 18.56 22.53
CA ASP A 246 17.44 17.25 23.20
C ASP A 246 16.14 16.42 23.07
N VAL A 247 15.15 16.91 22.31
CA VAL A 247 13.86 16.22 22.12
C VAL A 247 13.87 15.50 20.76
N PRO A 248 13.59 14.18 20.72
CA PRO A 248 13.62 13.42 19.47
C PRO A 248 12.54 13.88 18.48
N GLN A 249 12.80 13.75 17.18
CA GLN A 249 11.76 13.95 16.15
C GLN A 249 10.70 12.85 16.28
N TRP A 250 9.43 13.21 16.03
CA TRP A 250 8.34 12.23 16.02
C TRP A 250 8.58 11.19 14.92
N ASN A 251 8.36 9.92 15.28
CA ASN A 251 8.51 8.77 14.42
C ASN A 251 7.27 7.89 14.56
N SER A 252 6.62 7.60 13.43
CA SER A 252 5.39 6.80 13.40
C SER A 252 5.57 5.36 13.93
N GLY A 253 6.77 4.80 13.84
CA GLY A 253 7.10 3.46 14.29
C GLY A 253 7.35 3.32 15.79
N THR A 254 7.60 4.43 16.50
CA THR A 254 7.88 4.48 17.93
C THR A 254 6.58 4.52 18.73
N SER A 255 6.47 3.68 19.75
CA SER A 255 5.40 3.78 20.75
C SER A 255 5.78 4.83 21.78
N TYR A 256 4.89 5.78 22.02
CA TYR A 256 5.05 6.85 22.99
C TYR A 256 4.06 6.64 24.14
N ASN A 257 4.51 6.76 25.38
CA ASN A 257 3.67 6.75 26.56
C ASN A 257 3.19 8.17 26.88
N GLY A 258 2.19 8.29 27.76
CA GLY A 258 1.75 9.62 28.22
C GLY A 258 2.91 10.41 28.82
N LYS A 259 2.97 11.71 28.48
CA LYS A 259 4.02 12.70 28.77
C LYS A 259 5.31 12.59 27.96
N ASP A 260 5.42 11.63 27.04
CA ASP A 260 6.54 11.60 26.11
C ASP A 260 6.51 12.82 25.19
N LYS A 261 7.69 13.38 24.91
CA LYS A 261 7.85 14.59 24.11
C LYS A 261 8.56 14.31 22.80
N VAL A 262 8.07 14.93 21.73
CA VAL A 262 8.61 14.83 20.38
C VAL A 262 8.58 16.17 19.68
N VAL A 263 9.46 16.36 18.71
CA VAL A 263 9.41 17.50 17.78
C VAL A 263 8.75 17.05 16.49
N TYR A 264 7.78 17.83 16.00
CA TYR A 264 7.17 17.63 14.69
C TYR A 264 6.77 18.97 14.08
N ASN A 265 7.18 19.24 12.83
CA ASN A 265 6.99 20.52 12.15
C ASN A 265 7.46 21.74 12.98
N ASN A 266 8.63 21.62 13.63
CA ASN A 266 9.23 22.64 14.48
C ASN A 266 8.41 23.04 15.74
N ILE A 267 7.45 22.21 16.12
CA ILE A 267 6.63 22.36 17.32
C ILE A 267 6.95 21.20 18.28
N LEU A 268 7.06 21.52 19.56
CA LEU A 268 7.17 20.54 20.63
C LEU A 268 5.78 19.99 20.94
N TRP A 269 5.65 18.66 20.94
CA TRP A 269 4.40 17.96 21.23
C TRP A 269 4.59 17.00 22.41
N GLU A 270 3.59 16.91 23.27
CA GLU A 270 3.53 15.97 24.40
C GLU A 270 2.38 14.99 24.21
N ALA A 271 2.64 13.69 24.31
CA ALA A 271 1.60 12.65 24.22
C ALA A 271 0.71 12.70 25.47
N LYS A 272 -0.60 12.71 25.31
CA LYS A 272 -1.53 12.70 26.46
C LYS A 272 -1.68 11.31 27.09
N TRP A 273 -1.53 10.26 26.28
CA TRP A 273 -1.62 8.85 26.67
C TRP A 273 -0.79 8.00 25.72
N TRP A 274 -0.78 6.68 25.93
CA TRP A 274 -0.07 5.75 25.06
C TRP A 274 -0.55 5.89 23.61
N THR A 275 0.38 6.09 22.68
CA THR A 275 0.11 6.26 21.26
C THR A 275 1.22 5.67 20.42
N ARG A 276 0.85 5.19 19.23
CA ARG A 276 1.78 4.78 18.19
C ARG A 276 1.15 5.15 16.86
N ASN A 277 1.93 5.78 15.98
CA ASN A 277 1.48 6.21 14.65
C ASN A 277 0.37 7.30 14.63
N ASP A 278 -0.07 7.85 15.76
CA ASP A 278 -0.88 9.08 15.75
C ASP A 278 0.03 10.28 15.49
N GLN A 279 -0.23 11.04 14.43
CA GLN A 279 0.61 12.18 14.05
C GLN A 279 0.30 13.43 14.88
N PRO A 280 1.31 14.11 15.45
CA PRO A 280 1.10 15.38 16.14
C PRO A 280 0.50 16.45 15.21
N GLY A 281 -0.51 17.17 15.70
CA GLY A 281 -1.23 18.19 14.93
C GLY A 281 -2.40 17.68 14.09
N ASN A 282 -2.63 16.35 14.02
CA ASN A 282 -3.86 15.80 13.43
C ASN A 282 -4.97 15.73 14.50
N ASN A 283 -6.07 16.44 14.29
CA ASN A 283 -7.05 16.76 15.33
C ASN A 283 -8.22 15.77 15.48
N SER A 284 -8.15 14.57 14.89
CA SER A 284 -9.28 13.62 14.94
C SER A 284 -9.43 12.91 16.30
N GLN A 285 -8.35 12.81 17.09
CA GLN A 285 -8.32 12.09 18.37
C GLN A 285 -7.62 12.87 19.51
N ASP A 286 -7.10 14.08 19.24
CA ASP A 286 -6.46 14.99 20.21
C ASP A 286 -5.37 14.34 21.10
N VAL A 287 -4.64 13.37 20.53
CA VAL A 287 -3.64 12.51 21.21
C VAL A 287 -2.38 13.28 21.64
N TRP A 288 -2.03 14.34 20.91
CA TRP A 288 -0.83 15.15 21.14
C TRP A 288 -1.19 16.58 21.55
N ALA A 289 -0.62 17.05 22.66
CA ALA A 289 -0.74 18.42 23.13
C ALA A 289 0.46 19.27 22.66
N SER A 290 0.21 20.36 21.95
CA SER A 290 1.28 21.29 21.56
C SER A 290 1.81 22.04 22.79
N GLN A 291 3.13 22.15 22.87
CA GLN A 291 3.86 22.86 23.92
C GLN A 291 4.53 24.14 23.41
N GLY A 292 4.34 24.47 22.13
CA GLY A 292 4.90 25.66 21.47
C GLY A 292 6.03 25.36 20.49
N ALA A 293 6.46 26.38 19.75
CA ALA A 293 7.55 26.27 18.79
C ALA A 293 8.91 26.13 19.47
N CYS A 294 9.82 25.41 18.82
CA CYS A 294 11.15 25.11 19.33
C CYS A 294 12.11 26.32 19.36
N ASP A 295 11.69 27.48 18.84
CA ASP A 295 12.54 28.66 18.60
C ASP A 295 12.25 29.82 19.58
N GLY A 296 11.43 29.60 20.61
CA GLY A 296 11.25 30.55 21.70
C GLY A 296 10.48 31.83 21.41
N LYS A 297 9.73 31.89 20.32
CA LYS A 297 8.75 32.96 20.14
C LYS A 297 7.35 32.47 20.53
N PRO A 298 6.70 33.08 21.53
CA PRO A 298 5.29 32.84 21.78
C PRO A 298 4.53 33.34 20.56
N VAL A 299 3.79 32.45 19.89
CA VAL A 299 2.74 32.88 18.97
C VAL A 299 1.43 32.53 19.65
N GLU A 300 0.74 33.57 20.11
CA GLU A 300 -0.64 33.53 20.61
C GLU A 300 -1.56 32.94 19.52
N PRO A 301 -2.66 32.23 19.86
CA PRO A 301 -3.52 31.59 18.88
C PRO A 301 -4.19 32.63 17.98
N THR A 302 -3.64 32.81 16.78
CA THR A 302 -4.28 33.55 15.70
C THR A 302 -4.56 32.65 14.51
N LYS A 303 -5.83 32.75 14.08
CA LYS A 303 -6.49 32.25 12.87
C LYS A 303 -5.55 32.08 11.65
N PRO A 304 -5.78 31.08 10.76
CA PRO A 304 -4.84 30.76 9.69
C PRO A 304 -4.66 31.94 8.74
N VAL A 305 -3.40 32.35 8.53
CA VAL A 305 -3.01 33.31 7.48
C VAL A 305 -2.44 32.56 6.29
N THR A 306 -2.91 33.05 5.15
CA THR A 306 -2.76 32.74 3.73
C THR A 306 -1.39 32.27 3.23
N SER A 307 -1.49 31.29 2.32
CA SER A 307 -0.51 30.73 1.39
C SER A 307 0.33 31.77 0.64
N VAL A 308 1.60 31.44 0.43
CA VAL A 308 2.46 32.03 -0.62
C VAL A 308 1.85 31.80 -2.01
N GLU A 309 1.92 32.84 -2.84
CA GLU A 309 1.49 32.89 -4.24
C GLU A 309 2.50 32.15 -5.15
N PRO A 310 2.07 31.28 -6.07
CA PRO A 310 2.93 30.81 -7.15
C PRO A 310 2.81 31.70 -8.39
N THR A 311 3.94 32.16 -8.92
CA THR A 311 4.06 32.86 -10.20
C THR A 311 3.83 31.88 -11.38
N PRO A 312 3.22 32.29 -12.52
CA PRO A 312 2.50 31.38 -13.43
C PRO A 312 3.24 31.03 -14.74
N THR A 313 2.91 29.88 -15.34
CA THR A 313 2.71 29.58 -16.80
C THR A 313 2.39 28.08 -16.94
N VAL A 314 1.38 27.60 -17.66
CA VAL A 314 1.05 27.79 -19.09
C VAL A 314 -0.47 27.82 -19.28
N GLU A 315 -0.96 28.80 -20.04
CA GLU A 315 -2.36 28.90 -20.49
C GLU A 315 -2.60 28.05 -21.74
N VAL A 316 -3.62 27.18 -21.73
CA VAL A 316 -4.48 26.92 -22.89
C VAL A 316 -5.91 26.65 -22.40
N GLY A 317 -6.84 27.55 -22.70
CA GLY A 317 -8.27 27.32 -22.47
C GLY A 317 -9.13 28.51 -22.87
N SER A 318 -9.74 28.46 -24.06
CA SER A 318 -10.79 29.40 -24.48
C SER A 318 -12.12 29.04 -23.83
N GLY A 319 -12.85 30.02 -23.27
CA GLY A 319 -14.17 29.83 -22.67
C GLY A 319 -14.13 29.73 -21.13
N ALA A 320 -15.00 28.93 -20.52
CA ALA A 320 -15.24 28.84 -19.08
C ALA A 320 -14.03 28.39 -18.23
N CYS A 321 -12.92 28.02 -18.86
CA CYS A 321 -11.69 27.53 -18.22
C CYS A 321 -10.53 28.54 -18.24
N SER A 322 -10.76 29.74 -18.77
CA SER A 322 -9.75 30.81 -18.76
C SER A 322 -9.40 31.22 -17.32
N GLY A 323 -8.11 31.21 -16.99
CA GLY A 323 -7.58 31.65 -15.69
C GLY A 323 -7.70 30.64 -14.53
N ILE A 324 -8.14 29.40 -14.77
CA ILE A 324 -8.25 28.36 -13.74
C ILE A 324 -7.10 27.35 -13.89
N ALA A 325 -6.37 27.09 -12.80
CA ALA A 325 -5.23 26.16 -12.80
C ALA A 325 -5.68 24.69 -12.93
N GLU A 326 -4.83 23.85 -13.53
CA GLU A 326 -5.07 22.40 -13.63
C GLU A 326 -4.93 21.72 -12.25
N TRP A 327 -5.77 20.70 -11.99
CA TRP A 327 -5.69 19.92 -10.76
C TRP A 327 -4.38 19.15 -10.68
N ARG A 328 -3.76 19.20 -9.49
CA ARG A 328 -2.49 18.52 -9.16
C ARG A 328 -2.65 17.74 -7.84
N PRO A 329 -2.19 16.48 -7.76
CA PRO A 329 -2.41 15.60 -6.60
C PRO A 329 -1.72 16.08 -5.32
N ASN A 330 -0.58 16.76 -5.45
CA ASN A 330 0.23 17.20 -4.30
C ASN A 330 -0.15 18.60 -3.78
N VAL A 331 -1.15 19.25 -4.36
CA VAL A 331 -1.62 20.58 -3.94
C VAL A 331 -2.86 20.42 -3.09
N ALA A 332 -2.93 21.12 -1.97
CA ALA A 332 -4.13 21.17 -1.14
C ALA A 332 -5.09 22.26 -1.66
N TYR A 333 -6.36 21.91 -1.79
CA TYR A 333 -7.44 22.77 -2.22
C TYR A 333 -8.47 22.90 -1.11
N ASN A 334 -8.75 24.12 -0.70
CA ASN A 334 -9.80 24.48 0.24
C ASN A 334 -11.16 24.55 -0.47
N GLY A 335 -12.24 24.57 0.32
CA GLY A 335 -13.59 24.77 -0.21
C GLY A 335 -13.68 25.99 -1.13
N GLU A 336 -14.49 25.86 -2.17
CA GLU A 336 -14.73 26.84 -3.24
C GLU A 336 -13.58 27.06 -4.24
N GLN A 337 -12.39 26.51 -4.00
CA GLN A 337 -11.30 26.58 -4.98
C GLN A 337 -11.65 25.78 -6.24
N LYS A 338 -11.35 26.36 -7.41
CA LYS A 338 -11.64 25.78 -8.72
C LYS A 338 -10.38 25.25 -9.39
N VAL A 339 -10.52 24.14 -10.10
CA VAL A 339 -9.47 23.51 -10.89
C VAL A 339 -10.01 23.01 -12.23
N VAL A 340 -9.15 22.93 -13.23
CA VAL A 340 -9.45 22.24 -14.49
C VAL A 340 -9.00 20.78 -14.38
N TYR A 341 -9.89 19.84 -14.71
CA TYR A 341 -9.55 18.42 -14.82
C TYR A 341 -10.44 17.74 -15.89
N ASN A 342 -9.83 17.01 -16.82
CA ASN A 342 -10.50 16.36 -17.96
C ASN A 342 -11.39 17.31 -18.77
N ASN A 343 -10.89 18.52 -19.09
CA ASN A 343 -11.62 19.55 -19.86
C ASN A 343 -12.95 19.99 -19.22
N ARG A 344 -13.00 20.00 -17.88
CA ARG A 344 -14.14 20.46 -17.08
C ARG A 344 -13.65 21.28 -15.90
N VAL A 345 -14.48 22.20 -15.42
CA VAL A 345 -14.22 22.99 -14.21
C VAL A 345 -14.80 22.26 -13.01
N TRP A 346 -13.98 22.07 -11.98
CA TRP A 346 -14.38 21.44 -10.73
C TRP A 346 -14.17 22.40 -9.57
N GLN A 347 -15.09 22.41 -8.61
CA GLN A 347 -15.00 23.21 -7.39
C GLN A 347 -14.93 22.30 -6.15
N ALA A 348 -13.92 22.48 -5.31
CA ALA A 348 -13.81 21.76 -4.04
C ALA A 348 -14.96 22.16 -3.09
N LYS A 349 -15.56 21.21 -2.37
CA LYS A 349 -16.56 21.51 -1.34
C LYS A 349 -15.96 21.80 0.03
N TRP A 350 -14.81 21.20 0.32
CA TRP A 350 -14.05 21.34 1.56
C TRP A 350 -12.58 21.07 1.28
N TRP A 351 -11.73 21.17 2.31
CA TRP A 351 -10.30 20.91 2.20
C TRP A 351 -10.02 19.51 1.63
N SER A 352 -9.14 19.44 0.63
CA SER A 352 -8.78 18.20 -0.06
C SER A 352 -7.36 18.26 -0.61
N GLN A 353 -6.64 17.15 -0.54
CA GLN A 353 -5.34 16.96 -1.20
C GLN A 353 -5.31 15.54 -1.73
N ASN A 354 -4.83 15.36 -2.97
CA ASN A 354 -4.79 14.07 -3.67
C ASN A 354 -6.18 13.43 -4.01
N ASP A 355 -7.30 14.06 -3.67
CA ASP A 355 -8.62 13.61 -4.16
C ASP A 355 -8.86 14.08 -5.59
N LYS A 356 -9.08 13.13 -6.50
CA LYS A 356 -9.24 13.39 -7.94
C LYS A 356 -10.65 13.88 -8.29
N PRO A 357 -10.81 15.00 -9.03
CA PRO A 357 -12.12 15.44 -9.51
C PRO A 357 -12.81 14.42 -10.42
N GLY A 358 -14.12 14.25 -10.27
CA GLY A 358 -14.91 13.25 -11.00
C GLY A 358 -14.90 11.83 -10.42
N ASN A 359 -14.22 11.60 -9.30
CA ASN A 359 -14.34 10.34 -8.55
C ASN A 359 -15.53 10.41 -7.59
N ASN A 360 -16.51 9.51 -7.75
CA ASN A 360 -17.79 9.55 -7.03
C ASN A 360 -17.74 8.96 -5.60
N GLY A 361 -16.55 8.57 -5.10
CA GLY A 361 -16.41 8.02 -3.75
C GLY A 361 -16.75 9.03 -2.64
N PRO A 362 -15.93 10.08 -2.45
CA PRO A 362 -16.14 11.04 -1.36
C PRO A 362 -16.94 12.30 -1.77
N ASN A 363 -17.34 12.45 -3.05
CA ASN A 363 -18.11 13.61 -3.55
C ASN A 363 -17.50 14.98 -3.19
N VAL A 364 -16.16 15.05 -3.15
CA VAL A 364 -15.35 16.21 -2.73
C VAL A 364 -15.42 17.36 -3.73
N TRP A 365 -15.61 17.04 -5.01
CA TRP A 365 -15.60 17.98 -6.11
C TRP A 365 -17.00 18.14 -6.72
N VAL A 366 -17.43 19.40 -6.92
CA VAL A 366 -18.61 19.75 -7.71
C VAL A 366 -18.19 19.97 -9.15
N ASP A 367 -18.81 19.24 -10.07
CA ASP A 367 -18.68 19.49 -11.50
C ASP A 367 -19.45 20.77 -11.87
N LEU A 368 -18.75 21.80 -12.34
CA LEU A 368 -19.35 23.06 -12.78
C LEU A 368 -19.61 23.09 -14.30
N GLY A 369 -19.25 22.04 -15.03
CA GLY A 369 -19.47 21.93 -16.47
C GLY A 369 -18.19 21.82 -17.28
N ALA A 370 -18.37 21.59 -18.59
CA ALA A 370 -17.28 21.49 -19.54
C ALA A 370 -16.62 22.86 -19.80
N CYS A 371 -15.33 22.80 -20.13
CA CYS A 371 -14.76 23.73 -21.10
C CYS A 371 -15.36 23.37 -22.48
#